data_AF-M3XRQ2-F1
#
_entry.id   AF-M3XRQ2-F1
#
_cell.length_a   1.000
_cell.length_b   1.000
_cell.length_c   1.000
_cell.angle_alpha   90.00
_cell.angle_beta   90.00
_cell.angle_gamma   90.00
#
_symmetry.space_group_name_H-M   'P 1'
#
loop_
_entity.id
_entity.type
_entity.pdbx_description
1 polymer ?
#
loop_
_entity_poly.entity_id
_entity_poly.type
_entity_poly.pdbx_seq_one_letter_code
_entity_poly.pdbx_strand_id
1 'polypeptide(L)'
;KSLLRLKPKGREHLRRLLNWEEFDEVRDSRQSILLDTLYESIIFAVGKGFPWVEVTKVVKFTEELLKETKGCSITEAVTILGNKLRDYQGQFNTTHLLALCDYFHNTFIRHYKLYQYVLGQDQEVNLTVTHLEVCAPPHPLPLAEGMDRDIWQLEQQMAELNMAEVQKRTNMLLLKEALHLEQEHKLQKTFLEVPEQPSRVLKREVRLCL
;
A
#
# COMPACT_ATOMS: atom_id res chain seq x y z
N LYS A 1 -6.04 -29.65 15.49
CA LYS A 1 -5.41 -28.30 15.52
C LYS A 1 -3.88 -28.32 15.38
N SER A 2 -3.19 -29.46 15.58
CA SER A 2 -1.72 -29.59 15.48
C SER A 2 -1.18 -29.74 14.04
N LEU A 3 -1.91 -30.39 13.13
CA LEU A 3 -1.44 -30.67 11.76
C LEU A 3 -1.24 -29.42 10.88
N LEU A 4 -2.10 -28.40 11.01
CA LEU A 4 -2.01 -27.16 10.23
C LEU A 4 -0.74 -26.35 10.52
N ARG A 5 -0.18 -26.44 11.74
CA ARG A 5 1.08 -25.75 12.10
C ARG A 5 2.33 -26.44 11.56
N LEU A 6 2.25 -27.73 11.25
CA LEU A 6 3.38 -28.52 10.75
C LEU A 6 3.45 -28.55 9.22
N LYS A 7 2.35 -28.24 8.54
CA LYS A 7 2.24 -28.27 7.07
C LYS A 7 3.39 -27.55 6.34
N PRO A 8 3.81 -26.33 6.70
CA PRO A 8 4.92 -25.66 6.01
C PRO A 8 6.25 -26.42 6.15
N LYS A 9 6.57 -26.92 7.34
CA LYS A 9 7.81 -27.69 7.59
C LYS A 9 7.78 -29.05 6.88
N GLY A 10 6.61 -29.69 6.85
CA GLY A 10 6.40 -30.96 6.16
C GLY A 10 6.56 -30.83 4.64
N ARG A 11 5.98 -29.78 4.05
CA ARG A 11 6.15 -29.45 2.62
C ARG A 11 7.62 -29.21 2.27
N GLU A 12 8.31 -28.40 3.07
CA GLU A 12 9.72 -28.11 2.84
C GLU A 12 10.61 -29.36 2.94
N HIS A 13 10.30 -30.26 3.88
CA HIS A 13 11.00 -31.54 3.97
C HIS A 13 10.74 -32.42 2.73
N LEU A 14 9.48 -32.51 2.29
CA LEU A 14 9.10 -33.25 1.08
C LEU A 14 9.80 -32.71 -0.17
N ARG A 15 9.87 -31.39 -0.33
CA ARG A 15 10.58 -30.73 -1.44
C ARG A 15 12.04 -31.18 -1.52
N ARG A 16 12.73 -31.19 -0.38
CA ARG A 16 14.13 -31.64 -0.28
C ARG A 16 14.28 -33.12 -0.63
N LEU A 17 13.36 -33.97 -0.16
CA LEU A 17 13.36 -35.40 -0.50
C LEU A 17 13.15 -35.67 -1.99
N LEU A 18 12.36 -34.83 -2.66
CA LEU A 18 12.12 -34.90 -4.10
C LEU A 18 13.27 -34.27 -4.92
N ASN A 19 14.29 -33.68 -4.28
CA ASN A 19 15.35 -32.90 -4.92
C ASN A 19 14.83 -31.77 -5.82
N TRP A 20 13.71 -31.14 -5.46
CA TRP A 20 13.20 -29.98 -6.19
C TRP A 20 13.98 -28.73 -5.78
N GLU A 21 14.22 -27.82 -6.73
CA GLU A 21 14.86 -26.53 -6.45
C GLU A 21 14.02 -25.69 -5.48
N GLU A 22 14.65 -24.75 -4.80
CA GLU A 22 13.91 -23.79 -4.00
C GLU A 22 13.18 -22.82 -4.93
N PHE A 23 11.88 -22.66 -4.73
CA PHE A 23 11.04 -21.79 -5.53
C PHE A 23 10.27 -20.83 -4.61
N ASP A 24 10.04 -19.62 -5.10
CA ASP A 24 9.18 -18.66 -4.42
C ASP A 24 7.73 -19.14 -4.57
N GLU A 25 7.09 -19.55 -3.46
CA GLU A 25 5.72 -20.09 -3.49
C GLU A 25 4.68 -19.10 -4.05
N VAL A 26 4.96 -17.79 -4.00
CA VAL A 26 4.08 -16.72 -4.50
C VAL A 26 4.29 -16.54 -6.01
N ARG A 27 5.54 -16.58 -6.48
CA ARG A 27 5.87 -16.43 -7.90
C ARG A 27 5.65 -17.71 -8.71
N ASP A 28 5.95 -18.87 -8.12
CA ASP A 28 5.75 -20.19 -8.72
C ASP A 28 4.61 -20.94 -8.02
N SER A 29 3.40 -20.42 -8.24
CA SER A 29 2.16 -21.00 -7.72
C SER A 29 1.96 -22.44 -8.20
N ARG A 30 2.47 -22.80 -9.39
CA ARG A 30 2.34 -24.12 -9.98
C ARG A 30 3.15 -25.16 -9.21
N GLN A 31 4.44 -24.90 -8.97
CA GLN A 31 5.26 -25.79 -8.15
C GLN A 31 4.74 -25.87 -6.72
N SER A 32 4.23 -24.77 -6.17
CA SER A 32 3.63 -24.75 -4.83
C SER A 32 2.39 -25.67 -4.74
N ILE A 33 1.48 -25.59 -5.70
CA ILE A 33 0.25 -26.41 -5.73
C ILE A 33 0.57 -27.89 -5.97
N LEU A 34 1.55 -28.19 -6.85
CA LEU A 34 2.01 -29.56 -7.06
C LEU A 34 2.58 -30.15 -5.78
N LEU A 35 3.45 -29.42 -5.09
CA LEU A 35 4.03 -29.86 -3.80
C LEU A 35 2.95 -30.04 -2.74
N ASP A 36 1.95 -29.16 -2.68
CA ASP A 36 0.81 -29.30 -1.76
C ASP A 36 0.00 -30.56 -2.06
N THR A 37 -0.25 -30.85 -3.33
CA THR A 37 -1.00 -32.03 -3.76
C THR A 37 -0.29 -33.33 -3.37
N LEU A 38 1.04 -33.38 -3.56
CA LEU A 38 1.86 -34.52 -3.13
C LEU A 38 1.90 -34.66 -1.60
N TYR A 39 2.00 -33.55 -0.88
CA TYR A 39 1.98 -33.57 0.59
C TYR A 39 0.62 -34.08 1.11
N GLU A 40 -0.49 -33.58 0.59
CA GLU A 40 -1.82 -34.00 1.02
C GLU A 40 -2.09 -35.48 0.68
N SER A 41 -1.51 -36.03 -0.41
CA SER A 41 -1.63 -37.47 -0.70
C SER A 41 -0.88 -38.33 0.32
N ILE A 42 0.24 -37.86 0.87
CA ILE A 42 0.95 -38.51 1.99
C ILE A 42 0.08 -38.47 3.25
N ILE A 43 -0.43 -37.29 3.61
CA ILE A 43 -1.26 -37.11 4.80
C ILE A 43 -2.51 -37.98 4.72
N PHE A 44 -3.13 -38.05 3.54
CA PHE A 44 -4.22 -38.98 3.27
C PHE A 44 -3.82 -40.44 3.50
N ALA A 45 -2.75 -40.91 2.85
CA ALA A 45 -2.34 -42.31 2.92
C ALA A 45 -2.00 -42.72 4.38
N VAL A 46 -1.25 -41.88 5.09
CA VAL A 46 -0.94 -42.10 6.51
C VAL A 46 -2.21 -42.07 7.36
N GLY A 47 -3.11 -41.11 7.13
CA GLY A 47 -4.37 -40.99 7.86
C GLY A 47 -5.35 -42.14 7.61
N LYS A 48 -5.24 -42.82 6.46
CA LYS A 48 -6.01 -44.03 6.13
C LYS A 48 -5.33 -45.33 6.58
N GLY A 49 -4.13 -45.27 7.14
CA GLY A 49 -3.42 -46.43 7.68
C GLY A 49 -2.60 -47.22 6.67
N PHE A 50 -2.19 -46.61 5.56
CA PHE A 50 -1.32 -47.26 4.58
C PHE A 50 0.05 -47.55 5.19
N PRO A 51 0.65 -48.74 4.96
CA PRO A 51 2.05 -49.00 5.30
C PRO A 51 2.98 -47.99 4.61
N TRP A 52 4.09 -47.62 5.25
CA TRP A 52 5.03 -46.64 4.69
C TRP A 52 5.54 -46.98 3.28
N VAL A 53 5.71 -48.27 2.98
CA VAL A 53 6.09 -48.74 1.63
C VAL A 53 5.02 -48.39 0.59
N GLU A 54 3.73 -48.45 0.97
CA GLU A 54 2.61 -48.08 0.12
C GLU A 54 2.42 -46.56 0.04
N VAL A 55 2.71 -45.82 1.11
CA VAL A 55 2.66 -44.34 1.10
C VAL A 55 3.56 -43.77 0.00
N THR A 56 4.79 -44.28 -0.14
CA THR A 56 5.69 -43.88 -1.23
C THR A 56 5.09 -44.15 -2.62
N LYS A 57 4.37 -45.27 -2.77
CA LYS A 57 3.68 -45.60 -4.02
C LYS A 57 2.50 -44.66 -4.29
N VAL A 58 1.79 -44.21 -3.25
CA VAL A 58 0.72 -43.19 -3.39
C VAL A 58 1.29 -41.88 -3.92
N VAL A 59 2.45 -41.44 -3.43
CA VAL A 59 3.12 -40.23 -3.93
C VAL A 59 3.49 -40.39 -5.41
N LYS A 60 4.12 -41.51 -5.77
CA LYS A 60 4.48 -41.81 -7.15
C LYS A 60 3.25 -41.87 -8.07
N PHE A 61 2.19 -42.55 -7.62
CA PHE A 61 0.91 -42.59 -8.32
C PHE A 61 0.34 -41.18 -8.55
N THR A 62 0.36 -40.34 -7.51
CA THR A 62 -0.13 -38.95 -7.57
C THR A 62 0.65 -38.16 -8.61
N GLU A 63 1.99 -38.23 -8.56
CA GLU A 63 2.87 -37.51 -9.49
C GLU A 63 2.63 -37.93 -10.95
N GLU A 64 2.57 -39.23 -11.21
CA GLU A 64 2.31 -39.76 -12.55
C GLU A 64 0.92 -39.35 -13.05
N LEU A 65 -0.11 -39.41 -12.18
CA LEU A 65 -1.47 -39.02 -12.55
C LEU A 65 -1.53 -37.56 -12.98
N LEU A 66 -0.90 -36.66 -12.22
CA LEU A 66 -0.87 -35.23 -12.53
C LEU A 66 -0.12 -34.94 -13.85
N LYS A 67 0.96 -35.69 -14.13
CA LYS A 67 1.71 -35.56 -15.39
C LYS A 67 0.91 -36.04 -16.59
N GLU A 68 0.29 -37.22 -16.50
CA GLU A 68 -0.43 -37.84 -17.63
C GLU A 68 -1.74 -37.16 -17.97
N THR A 69 -2.36 -36.49 -17.01
CA THR A 69 -3.64 -35.79 -17.22
C THR A 69 -3.47 -34.35 -17.70
N LYS A 70 -2.23 -33.85 -17.81
CA LYS A 70 -1.97 -32.47 -18.24
C LYS A 70 -2.48 -32.24 -19.66
N GLY A 71 -3.41 -31.29 -19.83
CA GLY A 71 -3.97 -30.94 -21.14
C GLY A 71 -5.07 -31.89 -21.63
N CYS A 72 -5.45 -32.90 -20.85
CA CYS A 72 -6.52 -33.83 -21.20
C CYS A 72 -7.90 -33.29 -20.83
N SER A 73 -8.94 -33.80 -21.49
CA SER A 73 -10.33 -33.62 -21.08
C SER A 73 -10.63 -34.37 -19.77
N ILE A 74 -11.72 -34.00 -19.10
CA ILE A 74 -12.15 -34.69 -17.87
C ILE A 74 -12.45 -36.18 -18.09
N THR A 75 -13.02 -36.52 -19.25
CA THR A 75 -13.36 -37.91 -19.61
C THR A 75 -12.10 -38.76 -19.78
N GLU A 76 -11.08 -38.19 -20.42
CA GLU A 76 -9.76 -38.82 -20.54
C GLU A 76 -9.10 -38.97 -19.17
N ALA A 77 -9.18 -37.95 -18.31
CA ALA A 77 -8.61 -38.03 -16.96
C ALA A 77 -9.25 -39.11 -16.09
N VAL A 78 -10.57 -39.30 -16.17
CA VAL A 78 -11.25 -40.41 -15.50
C VAL A 78 -10.76 -41.75 -16.04
N THR A 79 -10.54 -41.84 -17.36
CA THR A 79 -10.02 -43.06 -18.00
C THR A 79 -8.58 -43.35 -17.56
N ILE A 80 -7.72 -42.33 -17.52
CA ILE A 80 -6.33 -42.42 -17.03
C ILE A 80 -6.31 -42.87 -15.57
N LEU A 81 -7.15 -42.27 -14.71
CA LEU A 81 -7.27 -42.68 -13.31
C LEU A 81 -7.66 -44.15 -13.19
N GLY A 82 -8.65 -44.61 -13.95
CA GLY A 82 -9.10 -46.00 -13.96
C GLY A 82 -8.02 -46.98 -14.43
N ASN A 83 -7.26 -46.61 -15.46
CA ASN A 83 -6.15 -47.42 -15.97
C ASN A 83 -5.02 -47.49 -14.93
N LYS A 84 -4.61 -46.37 -14.34
CA LYS A 84 -3.60 -46.35 -13.28
C LYS A 84 -4.00 -47.19 -12.07
N LEU A 85 -5.25 -47.09 -11.63
CA LEU A 85 -5.74 -47.91 -10.51
C LEU A 85 -5.63 -49.41 -10.84
N ARG A 86 -5.85 -49.80 -12.10
CA ARG A 86 -5.66 -51.17 -12.56
C ARG A 86 -4.18 -51.60 -12.51
N ASP A 87 -3.28 -50.75 -13.01
CA ASP A 87 -1.84 -51.04 -13.03
C ASP A 87 -1.25 -51.19 -11.62
N TYR A 88 -1.84 -50.50 -10.64
CA TYR A 88 -1.43 -50.55 -9.24
C TYR A 88 -2.19 -51.60 -8.40
N GLN A 89 -3.08 -52.42 -8.99
CA GLN A 89 -3.83 -53.46 -8.24
C GLN A 89 -2.92 -54.47 -7.52
N GLY A 90 -1.74 -54.80 -8.07
CA GLY A 90 -0.78 -55.69 -7.43
C GLY A 90 0.07 -55.02 -6.34
N GLN A 91 -0.06 -53.70 -6.18
CA GLN A 91 0.80 -52.90 -5.30
C GLN A 91 0.12 -52.44 -4.01
N PHE A 92 -1.21 -52.47 -3.98
CA PHE A 92 -2.06 -52.11 -2.85
C PHE A 92 -3.08 -53.22 -2.58
N ASN A 93 -3.52 -53.35 -1.34
CA ASN A 93 -4.70 -54.19 -1.05
C ASN A 93 -5.99 -53.54 -1.59
N THR A 94 -7.06 -54.33 -1.69
CA THR A 94 -8.35 -53.88 -2.24
C THR A 94 -8.94 -52.67 -1.49
N THR A 95 -8.84 -52.67 -0.16
CA THR A 95 -9.36 -51.56 0.68
C THR A 95 -8.62 -50.26 0.41
N HIS A 96 -7.29 -50.32 0.33
CA HIS A 96 -6.44 -49.17 0.05
C HIS A 96 -6.64 -48.66 -1.37
N LEU A 97 -6.81 -49.55 -2.35
CA LEU A 97 -7.11 -49.16 -3.73
C LEU A 97 -8.45 -48.43 -3.84
N LEU A 98 -9.48 -48.91 -3.13
CA LEU A 98 -10.79 -48.24 -3.06
C LEU A 98 -10.70 -46.88 -2.38
N ALA A 99 -9.96 -46.79 -1.27
CA ALA A 99 -9.72 -45.52 -0.58
C ALA A 99 -9.00 -44.52 -1.48
N LEU A 100 -8.01 -44.98 -2.26
CA LEU A 100 -7.26 -44.16 -3.20
C LEU A 100 -8.14 -43.66 -4.34
N CYS A 101 -9.00 -44.53 -4.89
CA CYS A 101 -9.99 -44.16 -5.90
C CYS A 101 -10.95 -43.08 -5.38
N ASP A 102 -11.52 -43.27 -4.19
CA ASP A 102 -12.43 -42.31 -3.57
C ASP A 102 -11.73 -40.97 -3.29
N TYR A 103 -10.48 -41.01 -2.82
CA TYR A 103 -9.68 -39.82 -2.60
C TYR A 103 -9.49 -39.01 -3.88
N PHE A 104 -9.01 -39.62 -4.97
CA PHE A 104 -8.78 -38.90 -6.23
C PHE A 104 -10.08 -38.49 -6.92
N HIS A 105 -11.15 -39.27 -6.77
CA HIS A 105 -12.46 -38.84 -7.23
C HIS A 105 -12.88 -37.54 -6.53
N ASN A 106 -12.80 -37.50 -5.20
CA ASN A 106 -13.30 -36.38 -4.40
C ASN A 106 -12.38 -35.14 -4.40
N THR A 107 -11.08 -35.32 -4.61
CA THR A 107 -10.10 -34.23 -4.57
C THR A 107 -9.71 -33.77 -5.97
N PHE A 108 -9.27 -34.67 -6.84
CA PHE A 108 -8.72 -34.35 -8.15
C PHE A 108 -9.81 -34.24 -9.23
N ILE A 109 -10.62 -35.29 -9.42
CA ILE A 109 -11.63 -35.34 -10.50
C ILE A 109 -12.74 -34.30 -10.29
N ARG A 110 -13.30 -34.19 -9.07
CA ARG A 110 -14.32 -33.17 -8.76
C ARG A 110 -13.85 -31.74 -9.03
N HIS A 111 -12.56 -31.48 -8.86
CA HIS A 111 -11.96 -30.16 -9.04
C HIS A 111 -11.06 -30.09 -10.28
N TYR A 112 -11.28 -30.97 -11.26
CA TYR A 112 -10.36 -31.17 -12.38
C TYR A 112 -10.06 -29.90 -13.17
N LYS A 113 -11.05 -29.00 -13.35
CA LYS A 113 -10.85 -27.72 -14.02
C LYS A 113 -9.84 -26.81 -13.30
N LEU A 114 -9.78 -26.85 -11.96
CA LEU A 114 -8.80 -26.09 -11.18
C LEU A 114 -7.40 -26.65 -11.38
N TYR A 115 -7.26 -27.98 -11.36
CA TYR A 115 -5.98 -28.63 -11.66
C TYR A 115 -5.53 -28.34 -13.09
N GLN A 116 -6.41 -28.42 -14.09
CA GLN A 116 -6.04 -28.11 -15.47
C GLN A 116 -5.66 -26.64 -15.67
N TYR A 117 -6.31 -25.71 -14.97
CA TYR A 117 -5.91 -24.31 -14.99
C TYR A 117 -4.45 -24.12 -14.53
N VAL A 118 -4.07 -24.79 -13.45
CA VAL A 118 -2.72 -24.71 -12.86
C VAL A 118 -1.68 -25.50 -13.66
N LEU A 119 -2.05 -26.68 -14.18
CA LEU A 119 -1.11 -27.61 -14.80
C LEU A 119 -0.96 -27.38 -16.32
N GLY A 120 -2.03 -26.94 -16.98
CA GLY A 120 -2.17 -26.92 -18.43
C GLY A 120 -1.67 -25.66 -19.12
N GLN A 121 -1.66 -24.50 -18.43
CA GLN A 121 -1.18 -23.24 -19.01
C GLN A 121 0.21 -22.90 -18.48
N ASP A 122 1.10 -22.43 -19.37
CA ASP A 122 2.22 -21.60 -18.92
C ASP A 122 1.63 -20.25 -18.53
N GLN A 123 1.54 -20.02 -17.23
CA GLN A 123 1.03 -18.78 -16.70
C GLN A 123 2.14 -17.74 -16.93
N GLU A 124 1.99 -16.86 -17.92
CA GLU A 124 2.75 -15.61 -17.96
C GLU A 124 2.28 -14.75 -16.80
N VAL A 125 2.90 -15.00 -15.64
CA VAL A 125 2.65 -14.26 -14.42
C VAL A 125 3.25 -12.86 -14.61
N ASN A 126 2.45 -11.96 -15.17
CA ASN A 126 2.74 -10.53 -15.26
C ASN A 126 2.62 -9.90 -13.85
N LEU A 127 3.51 -10.30 -12.93
CA LEU A 127 3.63 -9.66 -11.64
C LEU A 127 4.34 -8.33 -11.83
N THR A 128 3.56 -7.25 -11.84
CA THR A 128 4.09 -5.90 -11.66
C THR A 128 4.57 -5.78 -10.22
N VAL A 129 5.81 -6.21 -9.95
CA VAL A 129 6.44 -6.01 -8.65
C VAL A 129 6.94 -4.58 -8.58
N THR A 130 6.06 -3.68 -8.14
CA THR A 130 6.44 -2.32 -7.79
C THR A 130 7.09 -2.34 -6.42
N HIS A 131 8.40 -2.09 -6.38
CA HIS A 131 9.09 -1.75 -5.14
C HIS A 131 8.58 -0.40 -4.64
N LEU A 132 7.63 -0.44 -3.69
CA LEU A 132 7.17 0.75 -2.98
C LEU A 132 8.09 0.96 -1.79
N GLU A 133 8.93 1.97 -1.87
CA GLU A 133 9.74 2.41 -0.73
C GLU A 133 8.81 3.15 0.25
N VAL A 134 8.47 2.48 1.35
CA VAL A 134 7.64 3.07 2.40
C VAL A 134 8.54 3.95 3.27
N CYS A 135 8.51 5.26 3.02
CA CYS A 135 9.20 6.22 3.89
C CYS A 135 8.54 6.23 5.27
N ALA A 136 9.30 5.90 6.31
CA ALA A 136 8.87 6.13 7.68
C ALA A 136 8.76 7.65 7.92
N PRO A 137 7.75 8.12 8.66
CA PRO A 137 7.69 9.52 9.06
C PRO A 137 8.98 9.90 9.82
N PRO A 138 9.44 11.16 9.72
CA PRO A 138 10.63 11.60 10.44
C PRO A 138 10.45 11.34 11.94
N HIS A 139 11.54 10.98 12.61
CA HIS A 139 11.51 10.75 14.04
C HIS A 139 11.08 12.04 14.74
N PRO A 140 10.10 11.99 15.65
CA PRO A 140 9.71 13.17 16.41
C PRO A 140 10.91 13.66 17.22
N LEU A 141 11.01 14.99 17.36
CA LEU A 141 12.03 15.59 18.21
C LEU A 141 11.87 15.12 19.66
N PRO A 142 12.95 15.11 20.45
CA PRO A 142 12.88 14.83 21.88
C PRO A 142 11.85 15.70 22.58
N LEU A 143 11.12 15.12 23.55
CA LEU A 143 10.11 15.85 24.31
C LEU A 143 10.68 17.06 25.07
N ALA A 144 11.98 17.05 25.37
CA ALA A 144 12.70 18.17 25.98
C ALA A 144 12.74 19.43 25.09
N GLU A 145 12.58 19.28 23.78
CA GLU A 145 12.46 20.39 22.82
C GLU A 145 11.00 20.84 22.66
N GLY A 146 10.06 20.17 23.34
CA GLY A 146 8.66 20.56 23.38
C GLY A 146 8.45 21.81 24.22
N MET A 147 7.64 22.73 23.71
CA MET A 147 7.12 23.86 24.49
C MET A 147 5.85 23.41 25.23
N ASP A 148 5.68 23.86 26.47
CA ASP A 148 4.39 23.74 27.14
C ASP A 148 3.28 24.45 26.33
N ARG A 149 2.09 23.84 26.32
CA ARG A 149 0.97 24.32 25.50
C ARG A 149 0.54 25.72 25.88
N ASP A 150 0.51 26.04 27.16
CA ASP A 150 0.03 27.34 27.64
C ASP A 150 1.05 28.44 27.33
N ILE A 151 2.36 28.11 27.39
CA ILE A 151 3.45 29.00 26.97
C ILE A 151 3.36 29.29 25.47
N TRP A 152 3.19 28.26 24.64
CA TRP A 152 3.07 28.44 23.19
C TRP A 152 1.86 29.30 22.81
N GLN A 153 0.71 29.09 23.46
CA GLN A 153 -0.50 29.90 23.22
C GLN A 153 -0.27 31.37 23.60
N LEU A 154 0.42 31.61 24.71
CA LEU A 154 0.77 32.96 25.14
C LEU A 154 1.68 33.66 24.10
N GLU A 155 2.70 32.97 23.59
CA GLU A 155 3.59 33.52 22.56
C GLU A 155 2.84 33.86 21.26
N GLN A 156 1.90 33.02 20.83
CA GLN A 156 1.06 33.31 19.67
C GLN A 156 0.21 34.57 19.88
N GLN A 157 -0.42 34.71 21.05
CA GLN A 157 -1.21 35.90 21.39
C GLN A 157 -0.32 37.16 21.44
N MET A 158 0.88 37.05 22.01
CA MET A 158 1.84 38.17 22.05
C MET A 158 2.29 38.58 20.64
N ALA A 159 2.55 37.61 19.75
CA ALA A 159 2.93 37.89 18.37
C ALA A 159 1.82 38.62 17.61
N GLU A 160 0.56 38.19 17.77
CA GLU A 160 -0.59 38.86 17.17
C GLU A 160 -0.77 40.29 17.70
N LEU A 161 -0.66 40.48 19.02
CA LEU A 161 -0.74 41.80 19.64
C LEU A 161 0.38 42.74 19.16
N ASN A 162 1.61 42.24 19.07
CA ASN A 162 2.75 43.01 18.57
C ASN A 162 2.54 43.43 17.12
N MET A 163 2.06 42.53 16.26
CA MET A 163 1.73 42.87 14.87
C MET A 163 0.64 43.95 14.79
N ALA A 164 -0.43 43.79 15.58
CA ALA A 164 -1.52 44.76 15.64
C ALA A 164 -1.05 46.12 16.17
N GLU A 165 -0.15 46.13 17.14
CA GLU A 165 0.44 47.36 17.68
C GLU A 165 1.30 48.06 16.64
N VAL A 166 2.20 47.34 15.96
CA VAL A 166 3.02 47.89 14.88
C VAL A 166 2.14 48.48 13.79
N GLN A 167 1.09 47.76 13.35
CA GLN A 167 0.16 48.26 12.35
C GLN A 167 -0.54 49.55 12.81
N LYS A 168 -1.01 49.61 14.07
CA LYS A 168 -1.64 50.82 14.61
C LYS A 168 -0.68 52.00 14.65
N ARG A 169 0.57 51.78 15.05
CA ARG A 169 1.62 52.82 15.05
C ARG A 169 1.88 53.36 13.64
N THR A 170 1.99 52.47 12.65
CA THR A 170 2.16 52.86 11.24
C THR A 170 0.96 53.66 10.73
N ASN A 171 -0.26 53.19 10.98
CA ASN A 171 -1.47 53.91 10.57
C ASN A 171 -1.57 55.31 11.20
N MET A 172 -1.19 55.45 12.48
CA MET A 172 -1.16 56.73 13.17
C MET A 172 -0.16 57.71 12.53
N LEU A 173 1.02 57.22 12.13
CA LEU A 173 2.02 58.06 11.45
C LEU A 173 1.50 58.56 10.11
N LEU A 174 0.94 57.67 9.28
CA LEU A 174 0.34 58.04 7.99
C LEU A 174 -0.79 59.06 8.16
N LEU A 175 -1.64 58.88 9.18
CA LEU A 175 -2.73 59.83 9.45
C LEU A 175 -2.21 61.22 9.85
N LYS A 176 -1.13 61.28 10.67
CA LYS A 176 -0.49 62.55 11.05
C LYS A 176 0.08 63.27 9.83
N GLU A 177 0.75 62.54 8.93
CA GLU A 177 1.31 63.09 7.69
C GLU A 177 0.20 63.60 6.75
N ALA A 178 -0.87 62.82 6.56
CA ALA A 178 -2.02 63.23 5.75
C ALA A 178 -2.70 64.49 6.30
N LEU A 179 -2.88 64.57 7.63
CA LEU A 179 -3.46 65.75 8.28
C LEU A 179 -2.58 67.00 8.09
N HIS A 180 -1.26 66.86 8.21
CA HIS A 180 -0.32 67.96 7.98
C HIS A 180 -0.43 68.49 6.54
N LEU A 181 -0.44 67.59 5.56
CA LEU A 181 -0.59 67.95 4.14
C LEU A 181 -1.92 68.66 3.87
N GLU A 182 -3.01 68.19 4.48
CA GLU A 182 -4.33 68.82 4.33
C GLU A 182 -4.36 70.24 4.93
N GLN A 183 -3.73 70.44 6.09
CA GLN A 183 -3.58 71.75 6.73
C GLN A 183 -2.79 72.72 5.85
N GLU A 184 -1.65 72.29 5.30
CA GLU A 184 -0.85 73.10 4.38
C GLU A 184 -1.64 73.48 3.13
N HIS A 185 -2.34 72.52 2.52
CA HIS A 185 -3.15 72.76 1.34
C HIS A 185 -4.32 73.71 1.61
N LYS A 186 -4.97 73.59 2.78
CA LYS A 186 -6.05 74.51 3.20
C LYS A 186 -5.53 75.92 3.43
N LEU A 187 -4.35 76.07 4.05
CA LEU A 187 -3.69 77.37 4.21
C LEU A 187 -3.39 78.01 2.85
N GLN A 188 -2.77 77.28 1.94
CA GLN A 188 -2.48 77.76 0.58
C GLN A 188 -3.74 78.21 -0.16
N LYS A 189 -4.82 77.42 -0.11
CA LYS A 189 -6.11 77.83 -0.68
C LYS A 189 -6.65 79.12 -0.07
N THR A 190 -6.61 79.23 1.25
CA THR A 190 -7.08 80.44 1.95
C THR A 190 -6.27 81.67 1.54
N PHE A 191 -4.95 81.53 1.37
CA PHE A 191 -4.08 82.62 0.88
C PHE A 191 -4.38 83.02 -0.57
N LEU A 192 -4.75 82.07 -1.43
CA LEU A 192 -5.12 82.33 -2.83
C LEU A 192 -6.53 82.93 -2.97
N GLU A 193 -7.42 82.63 -2.04
CA GLU A 193 -8.81 83.11 -2.02
C GLU A 193 -8.98 84.47 -1.33
N VAL A 194 -7.92 85.08 -0.76
CA VAL A 194 -7.97 86.45 -0.25
C VAL A 194 -8.19 87.40 -1.43
N PRO A 195 -9.33 88.11 -1.53
CA PRO A 195 -9.49 89.15 -2.53
C PRO A 195 -8.47 90.26 -2.26
N GLU A 196 -7.80 90.75 -3.29
CA GLU A 196 -7.08 92.03 -3.21
C GLU A 196 -8.06 93.11 -2.72
N GLN A 197 -8.02 93.43 -1.43
CA GLN A 197 -8.52 94.72 -0.98
C GLN A 197 -7.64 95.76 -1.68
N PRO A 198 -8.21 96.71 -2.46
CA PRO A 198 -7.42 97.72 -3.09
C PRO A 198 -6.73 98.51 -1.98
N SER A 199 -5.41 98.38 -1.91
CA SER A 199 -4.58 99.23 -1.08
C SER A 199 -4.93 100.67 -1.46
N ARG A 200 -5.59 101.39 -0.54
CA ARG A 200 -5.78 102.82 -0.67
C ARG A 200 -4.39 103.43 -0.77
N VAL A 201 -3.99 103.77 -1.99
CA VAL A 201 -2.82 104.59 -2.28
C VAL A 201 -3.02 105.92 -1.55
N LEU A 202 -2.42 106.05 -0.37
CA LEU A 202 -2.27 107.33 0.30
C LEU A 202 -1.31 108.17 -0.55
N LYS A 203 -1.86 109.03 -1.40
CA LYS A 203 -1.09 110.05 -2.13
C LYS A 203 -0.38 110.95 -1.10
N ARG A 204 0.95 110.82 -0.99
CA ARG A 204 1.79 111.81 -0.32
C ARG A 204 1.87 113.05 -1.22
N GLU A 205 1.22 114.13 -0.81
CA GLU A 205 1.47 115.46 -1.38
C GLU A 205 2.89 115.91 -0.97
N VAL A 206 3.77 116.08 -1.95
CA VAL A 206 5.08 116.70 -1.77
C VAL A 206 4.89 118.20 -1.95
N ARG A 207 4.98 118.95 -0.86
CA ARG A 207 5.02 120.41 -0.84
C ARG A 207 6.46 120.85 -1.19
N LEU A 208 6.69 121.28 -2.42
CA LEU A 208 7.94 121.93 -2.82
C LEU A 208 7.94 123.37 -2.27
N CYS A 209 8.77 123.62 -1.27
CA CYS A 209 9.22 124.97 -0.92
C CYS A 209 10.60 125.17 -1.54
N LEU A 210 10.68 126.05 -2.54
CA LEU A 210 11.82 126.92 -2.86
C LEU A 210 11.28 128.14 -3.59
#